data_AF-A0A376SAC2-F1
#
_entry.id   AF-A0A376SAC2-F1
#
_cell.length_a   1.000
_cell.length_b   1.000
_cell.length_c   1.000
_cell.angle_alpha   90.00
_cell.angle_beta   90.00
_cell.angle_gamma   90.00
#
_symmetry.space_group_name_H-M   'P 1'
#
loop_
_entity.id
_entity.type
_entity.pdbx_description
1 polymer ?
#
loop_
_entity_poly.entity_id
_entity_poly.type
_entity_poly.pdbx_seq_one_letter_code
_entity_poly.pdbx_strand_id
1 'polypeptide(L)'
;MMALLAALIVLLCAFVVQPVKLPMATGLKPALAVALGHFLLGLLCIVSQRNILRQIFGYCLMENGSHLVLALLAWRAPELVEIGIATDAIFAVIVMVLLARKIWRTHGTLDVNNLTALKG
;
A
#
# COMPACT_ATOMS: atom_id res chain seq x y z
N MET A 1 -12.75 -3.47 16.56
CA MET A 1 -12.06 -4.59 15.89
C MET A 1 -10.94 -4.12 14.98
N MET A 2 -11.21 -3.31 13.94
CA MET A 2 -10.16 -2.89 12.97
C MET A 2 -8.99 -2.11 13.59
N ALA A 3 -9.25 -1.23 14.56
CA ALA A 3 -8.17 -0.52 15.27
C ALA A 3 -7.26 -1.46 16.07
N LEU A 4 -7.79 -2.57 16.62
CA LEU A 4 -7.00 -3.57 17.33
C LEU A 4 -6.11 -4.36 16.37
N LEU A 5 -6.64 -4.74 15.20
CA LEU A 5 -5.85 -5.36 14.14
C LEU A 5 -4.74 -4.42 13.64
N ALA A 6 -5.05 -3.14 13.45
CA ALA A 6 -4.06 -2.15 13.07
C ALA A 6 -2.96 -1.99 14.11
N ALA A 7 -3.30 -1.91 15.40
CA ALA A 7 -2.33 -1.85 16.49
C ALA A 7 -1.47 -3.12 16.54
N LEU A 8 -2.08 -4.30 16.37
CA LEU A 8 -1.36 -5.58 16.31
C LEU A 8 -0.37 -5.63 15.15
N ILE A 9 -0.77 -5.18 13.96
CA ILE A 9 0.10 -5.09 12.78
C ILE A 9 1.31 -4.21 13.08
N VAL A 10 1.10 -3.02 13.63
CA VAL A 10 2.19 -2.07 13.94
C VAL A 10 3.16 -2.66 14.97
N LEU A 11 2.64 -3.27 16.04
CA LEU A 11 3.46 -3.93 17.05
C LEU A 11 4.26 -5.11 16.47
N LEU A 12 3.63 -5.92 15.62
CA LEU A 12 4.28 -7.04 14.95
C LEU A 12 5.40 -6.55 14.02
N CYS A 13 5.16 -5.50 13.23
CA CYS A 13 6.18 -4.91 12.37
C CYS A 13 7.38 -4.37 13.18
N ALA A 14 7.13 -3.71 14.31
CA ALA A 14 8.18 -3.25 15.20
C ALA A 14 9.02 -4.40 15.76
N PHE A 15 8.39 -5.52 16.10
CA PHE A 15 9.07 -6.73 16.56
C PHE A 15 9.89 -7.42 15.45
N VAL A 16 9.29 -7.61 14.27
CA VAL A 16 9.93 -8.30 13.12
C VAL A 16 11.17 -7.56 12.60
N VAL A 17 11.21 -6.23 12.72
CA VAL A 17 12.35 -5.42 12.26
C VAL A 17 13.55 -5.46 13.21
N GLN A 18 13.40 -5.86 14.47
CA GLN A 18 14.50 -5.88 15.43
C GLN A 18 15.76 -6.64 14.96
N PRO A 19 15.66 -7.89 14.46
CA PRO A 19 16.83 -8.65 13.99
C PRO A 19 17.36 -8.17 12.62
N VAL A 20 16.63 -7.32 11.90
CA VAL A 20 17.04 -6.88 10.57
C VAL A 20 18.29 -6.00 10.68
N LYS A 21 19.36 -6.42 10.00
CA LYS A 21 20.58 -5.63 9.82
C LYS A 21 20.39 -4.77 8.58
N LEU A 22 20.11 -3.49 8.78
CA LEU A 22 20.04 -2.53 7.70
C LEU A 22 21.47 -2.13 7.28
N PRO A 23 21.73 -1.95 5.98
CA PRO A 23 23.00 -1.41 5.50
C PRO A 23 23.22 0.06 5.90
N MET A 24 22.14 0.76 6.31
CA MET A 24 22.17 2.15 6.76
C MET A 24 22.13 2.27 8.30
N ALA A 25 22.40 3.46 8.83
CA ALA A 25 22.50 3.77 10.26
C ALA A 25 21.34 3.20 11.11
N THR A 26 21.64 2.79 12.34
CA THR A 26 20.70 2.21 13.33
C THR A 26 19.44 3.05 13.56
N GLY A 27 19.49 4.37 13.30
CA GLY A 27 18.37 5.30 13.40
C GLY A 27 17.25 5.09 12.39
N LEU A 28 17.44 4.32 11.31
CA LEU A 28 16.42 4.07 10.29
C LEU A 28 15.58 2.81 10.52
N LYS A 29 15.89 2.00 11.53
CA LYS A 29 15.07 0.82 11.88
C LYS A 29 13.59 1.16 12.13
N PRO A 30 13.24 2.24 12.86
CA PRO A 30 11.84 2.63 13.02
C PRO A 30 11.17 2.95 11.69
N ALA A 31 11.89 3.56 10.74
CA ALA A 31 11.34 3.84 9.41
C ALA A 31 10.99 2.56 8.64
N LEU A 32 11.81 1.50 8.75
CA LEU A 32 11.49 0.21 8.14
C LEU A 32 10.24 -0.43 8.78
N ALA A 33 10.10 -0.35 10.11
CA ALA A 33 8.91 -0.85 10.80
C ALA A 33 7.64 -0.08 10.36
N VAL A 34 7.73 1.24 10.20
CA VAL A 34 6.65 2.07 9.68
C VAL A 34 6.31 1.72 8.23
N ALA A 35 7.31 1.46 7.39
CA ALA A 35 7.13 1.08 5.99
C ALA A 35 6.36 -0.24 5.85
N LEU A 36 6.78 -1.26 6.59
CA LEU A 36 6.09 -2.55 6.66
C LEU A 36 4.68 -2.42 7.25
N GLY A 37 4.52 -1.61 8.30
CA GLY A 37 3.23 -1.33 8.90
C GLY A 37 2.28 -0.66 7.89
N HIS A 38 2.75 0.35 7.16
CA HIS A 38 1.98 1.03 6.11
C HIS A 38 1.52 0.05 5.02
N PHE A 39 2.43 -0.81 4.56
CA PHE A 39 2.12 -1.83 3.56
C PHE A 39 0.98 -2.75 4.03
N LEU A 40 1.10 -3.32 5.24
CA LEU A 40 0.11 -4.24 5.78
C LEU A 40 -1.21 -3.57 6.16
N LEU A 41 -1.17 -2.31 6.63
CA LEU A 41 -2.39 -1.53 6.89
C LEU A 41 -3.13 -1.19 5.60
N GLY A 42 -2.40 -0.88 4.52
CA GLY A 42 -2.98 -0.71 3.19
C GLY A 42 -3.69 -1.98 2.73
N LEU A 43 -3.04 -3.14 2.87
CA LEU A 43 -3.64 -4.44 2.56
C LEU A 43 -4.90 -4.72 3.40
N LEU A 44 -4.84 -4.48 4.71
CA LEU A 44 -5.99 -4.62 5.61
C LEU A 44 -7.15 -3.71 5.15
N CYS A 45 -6.85 -2.49 4.73
CA CYS A 45 -7.83 -1.56 4.20
C CYS A 45 -8.47 -2.12 2.91
N ILE A 46 -7.68 -2.61 1.95
CA ILE A 46 -8.20 -3.18 0.70
C ILE A 46 -9.17 -4.33 0.99
N VAL A 47 -8.78 -5.30 1.83
CA VAL A 47 -9.58 -6.50 2.11
C VAL A 47 -10.84 -6.18 2.93
N SER A 48 -10.80 -5.13 3.75
CA SER A 48 -11.91 -4.78 4.65
C SER A 48 -13.00 -3.91 4.00
N GLN A 49 -12.72 -3.27 2.86
CA GLN A 49 -13.61 -2.30 2.25
C GLN A 49 -14.41 -2.92 1.10
N ARG A 50 -15.69 -2.54 0.99
CA ARG A 50 -16.56 -2.91 -0.14
C ARG A 50 -16.64 -1.84 -1.22
N ASN A 51 -16.27 -0.62 -0.88
CA ASN A 51 -16.29 0.49 -1.82
C ASN A 51 -14.93 0.58 -2.54
N ILE A 52 -14.96 0.59 -3.87
CA ILE A 52 -13.75 0.60 -4.72
C ILE A 52 -12.87 1.81 -4.43
N LEU A 53 -13.42 3.00 -4.17
CA LEU A 53 -12.60 4.18 -3.86
C LEU A 53 -11.83 3.98 -2.55
N ARG A 54 -12.45 3.35 -1.55
CA ARG A 54 -11.78 3.03 -0.29
C ARG A 54 -10.70 1.96 -0.48
N GLN A 55 -10.92 1.00 -1.37
CA GLN A 55 -9.88 0.04 -1.77
C GLN A 55 -8.72 0.73 -2.50
N ILE A 56 -8.99 1.71 -3.36
CA ILE A 56 -7.95 2.52 -4.03
C ILE A 56 -7.12 3.29 -3.00
N PHE A 57 -7.74 3.91 -1.99
CA PHE A 57 -6.98 4.54 -0.90
C PHE A 57 -6.14 3.53 -0.12
N GLY A 58 -6.66 2.32 0.13
CA GLY A 58 -5.89 1.22 0.72
C GLY A 58 -4.71 0.80 -0.14
N TYR A 59 -4.89 0.75 -1.45
CA TYR A 59 -3.84 0.46 -2.43
C TYR A 59 -2.75 1.54 -2.43
N CYS A 60 -3.11 2.81 -2.48
CA CYS A 60 -2.12 3.90 -2.39
C CYS A 60 -1.33 3.85 -1.07
N LEU A 61 -1.99 3.52 0.04
CA LEU A 61 -1.32 3.34 1.33
C LEU A 61 -0.33 2.18 1.30
N MET A 62 -0.73 1.06 0.67
CA MET A 62 0.11 -0.12 0.51
C MET A 62 1.35 0.18 -0.34
N GLU A 63 1.18 0.81 -1.51
CA GLU A 63 2.29 1.18 -2.40
C GLU A 63 3.27 2.15 -1.74
N ASN A 64 2.79 3.16 -1.02
CA ASN A 64 3.66 4.07 -0.28
C ASN A 64 4.52 3.33 0.76
N GLY A 65 3.96 2.29 1.39
CA GLY A 65 4.71 1.39 2.26
C GLY A 65 5.84 0.65 1.52
N SER A 66 5.57 0.10 0.34
CA SER A 66 6.60 -0.59 -0.46
C SER A 66 7.68 0.36 -0.99
N HIS A 67 7.29 1.56 -1.42
CA HIS A 67 8.21 2.60 -1.87
C HIS A 67 9.16 3.05 -0.77
N LEU A 68 8.66 3.18 0.46
CA LEU A 68 9.50 3.48 1.62
C LEU A 68 10.49 2.35 1.92
N VAL A 69 10.07 1.08 1.84
CA VAL A 69 11.01 -0.07 1.97
C VAL A 69 12.10 0.01 0.90
N LEU A 70 11.72 0.27 -0.35
CA LEU A 70 12.66 0.36 -1.47
C LEU A 70 13.65 1.53 -1.28
N ALA A 71 13.17 2.71 -0.87
CA ALA A 71 14.03 3.85 -0.55
C ALA A 71 15.01 3.58 0.59
N LEU A 72 14.61 2.82 1.60
CA LEU A 72 15.48 2.44 2.72
C LEU A 72 16.55 1.41 2.31
N LEU A 73 16.25 0.50 1.37
CA LEU A 73 17.15 -0.58 0.96
C LEU A 73 18.04 -0.20 -0.24
N ALA A 74 17.53 0.59 -1.19
CA ALA A 74 18.21 0.97 -2.44
C ALA A 74 19.01 2.28 -2.31
N TRP A 75 19.72 2.45 -1.19
CA TRP A 75 20.46 3.67 -0.84
C TRP A 75 21.59 4.06 -1.81
N ARG A 76 22.05 3.12 -2.64
CA ARG A 76 23.16 3.34 -3.58
C ARG A 76 22.72 4.03 -4.88
N ALA A 77 21.42 4.14 -5.14
CA ALA A 77 20.88 4.72 -6.35
C ALA A 77 19.61 5.56 -6.07
N PRO A 78 19.69 6.60 -5.21
CA PRO A 78 18.52 7.36 -4.76
C PRO A 78 17.77 8.03 -5.92
N GLU A 79 18.47 8.55 -6.94
CA GLU A 79 17.82 9.21 -8.08
C GLU A 79 16.94 8.25 -8.89
N LEU A 80 17.40 7.02 -9.13
CA LEU A 80 16.61 6.00 -9.84
C LEU A 80 15.39 5.58 -9.04
N VAL A 81 15.54 5.50 -7.71
CA VAL A 81 14.45 5.19 -6.79
C VAL A 81 13.37 6.27 -6.85
N GLU A 82 13.75 7.53 -6.75
CA GLU A 82 12.80 8.66 -6.80
C GLU A 82 12.03 8.71 -8.12
N ILE A 83 12.72 8.52 -9.25
CA ILE A 83 12.07 8.47 -10.57
C ILE A 83 11.12 7.28 -10.67
N GLY A 84 11.52 6.11 -10.16
CA GLY A 84 10.69 4.91 -10.12
C GLY A 84 9.41 5.11 -9.31
N ILE A 85 9.54 5.63 -8.08
CA ILE A 85 8.42 5.91 -7.18
C ILE A 85 7.47 6.94 -7.81
N ALA A 86 8.01 8.03 -8.36
CA ALA A 86 7.19 9.08 -8.96
C ALA A 86 6.42 8.56 -10.18
N THR A 87 7.08 7.79 -11.03
CA THR A 87 6.46 7.20 -12.23
C THR A 87 5.37 6.22 -11.83
N ASP A 88 5.65 5.31 -10.91
CA ASP A 88 4.69 4.32 -10.41
C ASP A 88 3.44 4.99 -9.80
N ALA A 89 3.62 5.97 -8.92
CA ALA A 89 2.51 6.68 -8.28
C ALA A 89 1.60 7.40 -9.30
N ILE A 90 2.18 8.00 -10.34
CA ILE A 90 1.41 8.65 -11.42
C ILE A 90 0.59 7.61 -12.20
N PHE A 91 1.22 6.51 -12.64
CA PHE A 91 0.53 5.48 -13.40
C PHE A 91 -0.53 4.76 -12.57
N ALA A 92 -0.24 4.45 -11.31
CA ALA A 92 -1.19 3.85 -10.36
C ALA A 92 -2.47 4.69 -10.24
N VAL A 93 -2.35 5.99 -9.97
CA VAL A 93 -3.50 6.89 -9.85
C VAL A 93 -4.29 6.97 -11.16
N ILE A 94 -3.61 7.11 -12.30
CA ILE A 94 -4.27 7.17 -13.62
C ILE A 94 -5.07 5.89 -13.88
N VAL A 95 -4.43 4.73 -13.74
CA VAL A 95 -5.05 3.43 -13.99
C VAL A 95 -6.23 3.21 -13.04
N MET A 96 -6.06 3.46 -11.75
CA MET A 96 -7.11 3.28 -10.74
C MET A 96 -8.32 4.19 -10.99
N VAL A 97 -8.10 5.46 -11.35
CA VAL A 97 -9.20 6.39 -11.67
C VAL A 97 -9.92 5.97 -12.95
N LEU A 98 -9.20 5.53 -13.98
CA LEU A 98 -9.80 5.03 -15.22
C LEU A 98 -10.64 3.77 -14.96
N LEU A 99 -10.14 2.84 -14.16
CA LEU A 99 -10.86 1.63 -13.77
C LEU A 99 -12.11 1.95 -12.94
N ALA A 100 -12.00 2.80 -11.92
CA ALA A 100 -13.14 3.22 -11.11
C ALA A 100 -14.22 3.89 -11.97
N ARG A 101 -13.82 4.76 -12.91
CA ARG A 101 -14.76 5.41 -13.83
C ARG A 101 -15.43 4.42 -14.78
N LYS A 102 -14.67 3.44 -15.29
CA LYS A 102 -15.21 2.37 -16.14
C LYS A 102 -16.22 1.53 -15.39
N ILE A 103 -15.90 1.11 -14.17
CA ILE A 103 -16.80 0.31 -13.32
C ILE A 103 -18.09 1.09 -13.03
N TRP A 104 -17.99 2.36 -12.66
CA TRP A 104 -19.16 3.21 -12.44
C TRP A 104 -20.05 3.31 -13.68
N ARG A 105 -19.45 3.50 -14.88
CA ARG A 105 -20.21 3.57 -16.13
C ARG A 105 -20.89 2.26 -16.51
N THR A 106 -20.29 1.11 -16.19
CA THR A 106 -20.82 -0.21 -16.54
C THR A 106 -21.85 -0.72 -15.55
N HIS A 107 -21.66 -0.49 -14.25
CA HIS A 107 -22.48 -1.08 -13.18
C HIS A 107 -23.34 -0.05 -12.42
N GLY A 108 -23.12 1.26 -12.61
CA GLY A 108 -23.82 2.31 -11.87
C GLY A 108 -23.50 2.36 -10.37
N THR A 109 -22.50 1.60 -9.92
CA THR A 109 -22.08 1.49 -8.52
C THR A 109 -20.58 1.25 -8.40
N LEU A 110 -20.01 1.60 -7.26
CA LEU A 110 -18.64 1.29 -6.85
C LEU A 110 -18.59 0.27 -5.70
N ASP A 111 -19.65 -0.50 -5.51
CA ASP A 111 -19.69 -1.61 -4.55
C ASP A 111 -19.21 -2.90 -5.23
N VAL A 112 -18.13 -3.47 -4.68
CA VAL A 112 -17.42 -4.65 -5.20
C VAL A 112 -18.30 -5.91 -5.16
N ASN A 113 -19.33 -5.98 -4.31
CA ASN A 113 -20.26 -7.11 -4.31
C ASN A 113 -20.99 -7.27 -5.65
N ASN A 114 -21.18 -6.17 -6.40
CA ASN A 114 -21.80 -6.18 -7.73
C ASN A 114 -20.83 -6.62 -8.84
N LEU A 115 -19.56 -6.88 -8.51
CA LEU A 115 -18.52 -7.34 -9.42
C LEU A 115 -18.19 -8.84 -9.25
N THR A 116 -19.01 -9.58 -8.49
CA THR A 116 -18.81 -11.01 -8.21
C THR A 116 -19.32 -11.92 -9.33
N ALA A 117 -20.20 -11.41 -10.20
CA ALA A 117 -20.71 -12.14 -11.35
C ALA A 117 -19.71 -12.10 -12.52
N LEU A 118 -18.79 -13.07 -12.56
CA LEU A 118 -17.97 -13.32 -13.75
C LEU A 118 -18.85 -13.82 -14.88
N LYS A 119 -18.99 -13.04 -15.96
CA LYS A 119 -19.47 -13.55 -17.25
C LYS A 119 -18.29 -14.22 -17.95
N GLY A 120 -18.13 -15.52 -17.72
CA GLY A 120 -17.31 -16.41 -18.54
C GLY A 120 -18.10 -16.93 -19.72
#